data_AF-A0A4Q3KR69-F1
#
_entry.id   AF-A0A4Q3KR69-F1
#
_cell.length_a   1.000
_cell.length_b   1.000
_cell.length_c   1.000
_cell.angle_alpha   90.00
_cell.angle_beta   90.00
_cell.angle_gamma   90.00
#
_symmetry.space_group_name_H-M   'P 1'
#
loop_
_entity.id
_entity.type
_entity.pdbx_description
1 polymer ?
#
loop_
_entity_poly.entity_id
_entity_poly.type
_entity_poly.pdbx_seq_one_letter_code
_entity_poly.pdbx_strand_id
1 'polypeptide(L)'
;MDEPSATKVKKRIAKPKARKPSAPRAKPAKPAKAGRAKKAKAAKAALGAPGEAAAKVPRGKALVVVESPAKAKTIKKYLGPGYTVKASVGHVKDLPKSKMSVDLEHDFAPNYEIIRGKSKVLKEIKDAARTVDAIFLAPDPDREGEAIAWHIAEELGRRAQGQIQRITFNEITKRAVLEAIDNPQPLNRLKYESQQARRILDRLVGYQISPILWDKVRRGLSAGRVQSVAVRLVVERERQIKAFVAEEYWSIACSLQGGVPPSFVARVTRAGDQKFRPDNAAAAHTAEAALGQAAFVVDEVTKRERRRKPAAPLITSK
;
A
#
# COMPACT_ATOMS: atom_id res chain seq x y z
N MET A 1 -42.54 36.07 -31.17
CA MET A 1 -43.13 34.77 -30.82
C MET A 1 -42.01 33.84 -30.38
N ASP A 2 -41.16 34.23 -29.44
CA ASP A 2 -41.38 34.47 -27.99
C ASP A 2 -40.79 33.29 -27.21
N GLU A 3 -39.55 33.48 -26.76
CA GLU A 3 -38.91 32.67 -25.72
C GLU A 3 -39.69 32.80 -24.40
N PRO A 4 -39.91 31.70 -23.66
CA PRO A 4 -40.29 31.81 -22.26
C PRO A 4 -39.04 31.89 -21.36
N SER A 5 -38.85 33.11 -20.89
CA SER A 5 -38.08 33.60 -19.74
C SER A 5 -37.88 32.63 -18.56
N ALA A 6 -36.63 32.54 -18.11
CA ALA A 6 -36.19 31.88 -16.91
C ALA A 6 -36.60 32.64 -15.63
N THR A 7 -37.50 32.05 -14.83
CA THR A 7 -37.87 32.59 -13.52
C THR A 7 -36.92 32.11 -12.42
N LYS A 8 -36.08 33.02 -11.90
CA LYS A 8 -35.23 32.81 -10.72
C LYS A 8 -36.07 32.77 -9.44
N VAL A 9 -36.26 31.58 -8.85
CA VAL A 9 -36.79 31.44 -7.49
C VAL A 9 -35.64 31.58 -6.47
N LYS A 10 -35.65 32.69 -5.72
CA LYS A 10 -34.78 32.91 -4.55
C LYS A 10 -35.21 32.00 -3.40
N LYS A 11 -34.53 30.85 -3.19
CA LYS A 11 -34.61 30.11 -1.93
C LYS A 11 -33.84 30.84 -0.82
N ARG A 12 -34.57 31.45 0.11
CA ARG A 12 -34.03 31.89 1.41
C ARG A 12 -33.66 30.65 2.23
N ILE A 13 -32.36 30.48 2.49
CA ILE A 13 -31.84 29.49 3.44
C ILE A 13 -32.06 30.05 4.86
N ALA A 14 -32.84 29.36 5.68
CA ALA A 14 -32.97 29.66 7.09
C ALA A 14 -31.69 29.25 7.83
N LYS A 15 -31.02 30.20 8.50
CA LYS A 15 -29.91 29.93 9.42
C LYS A 15 -30.43 29.16 10.66
N PRO A 16 -29.80 28.05 11.08
CA PRO A 16 -30.14 27.42 12.35
C PRO A 16 -29.71 28.32 13.52
N LYS A 17 -30.60 28.50 14.49
CA LYS A 17 -30.37 29.24 15.74
C LYS A 17 -29.25 28.59 16.55
N ALA A 18 -28.27 29.39 16.99
CA ALA A 18 -27.22 29.00 17.91
C ALA A 18 -27.80 28.54 19.26
N ARG A 19 -27.44 27.33 19.70
CA ARG A 19 -27.67 26.85 21.07
C ARG A 19 -26.62 27.48 22.00
N LYS A 20 -27.07 28.02 23.14
CA LYS A 20 -26.22 28.52 24.23
C LYS A 20 -25.35 27.37 24.80
N PRO A 21 -24.10 27.64 25.20
CA PRO A 21 -23.25 26.63 25.83
C PRO A 21 -23.76 26.33 27.26
N SER A 22 -23.89 25.04 27.57
CA SER A 22 -24.13 24.54 28.92
C SER A 22 -22.87 24.64 29.80
N ALA A 23 -23.08 24.87 31.09
CA ALA A 23 -22.08 25.06 32.13
C ALA A 23 -21.06 23.90 32.26
N PRO A 24 -19.83 24.18 32.76
CA PRO A 24 -18.77 23.18 32.82
C PRO A 24 -19.05 22.10 33.88
N ARG A 25 -18.89 20.84 33.47
CA ARG A 25 -18.94 19.66 34.35
C ARG A 25 -17.66 19.58 35.18
N ALA A 26 -17.81 19.33 36.48
CA ALA A 26 -16.74 19.23 37.47
C ALA A 26 -15.71 18.13 37.15
N LYS A 27 -14.43 18.41 37.44
CA LYS A 27 -13.29 17.48 37.32
C LYS A 27 -13.37 16.39 38.39
N PRO A 28 -13.02 15.12 38.10
CA PRO A 28 -12.80 14.13 39.14
C PRO A 28 -11.50 14.43 39.90
N ALA A 29 -11.56 14.23 41.22
CA ALA A 29 -10.49 14.50 42.17
C ALA A 29 -9.27 13.57 41.98
N LYS A 30 -8.08 14.10 42.28
CA LYS A 30 -6.83 13.33 42.40
C LYS A 30 -6.87 12.43 43.64
N PRO A 31 -6.39 11.18 43.59
CA PRO A 31 -6.08 10.44 44.80
C PRO A 31 -4.76 10.95 45.41
N ALA A 32 -4.76 10.95 46.75
CA ALA A 32 -3.71 11.47 47.62
C ALA A 32 -2.43 10.63 47.60
N LYS A 33 -1.31 11.30 47.94
CA LYS A 33 -0.02 10.70 48.23
C LYS A 33 -0.07 9.96 49.58
N ALA A 34 0.27 8.68 49.56
CA ALA A 34 0.84 7.92 50.68
C ALA A 34 1.96 7.07 50.06
N GLY A 35 3.21 7.21 50.45
CA GLY A 35 3.77 6.69 51.69
C GLY A 35 4.97 5.83 51.27
N ARG A 36 6.17 6.24 51.67
CA ARG A 36 7.46 5.66 51.28
C ARG A 36 7.70 4.37 52.07
N ALA A 37 7.99 3.25 51.41
CA ALA A 37 8.52 2.05 52.05
C ALA A 37 9.69 1.44 51.25
N LYS A 38 10.68 0.93 52.00
CA LYS A 38 12.04 0.57 51.58
C LYS A 38 12.15 -0.81 50.91
N LYS A 39 13.16 -0.91 50.05
CA LYS A 39 13.97 -2.06 49.60
C LYS A 39 13.54 -3.49 49.99
N ALA A 40 13.52 -4.37 48.99
CA ALA A 40 14.10 -5.71 49.10
C ALA A 40 14.87 -6.06 47.81
N LYS A 41 16.12 -6.51 48.01
CA LYS A 41 17.06 -7.05 47.04
C LYS A 41 16.68 -8.53 46.80
N ALA A 42 16.65 -8.99 45.56
CA ALA A 42 16.80 -10.41 45.24
C ALA A 42 17.68 -10.53 43.99
N ALA A 43 18.66 -11.43 44.08
CA ALA A 43 19.78 -11.56 43.16
C ALA A 43 19.51 -12.66 42.11
N LYS A 44 20.11 -12.44 40.93
CA LYS A 44 20.70 -13.39 39.97
C LYS A 44 20.04 -14.77 39.75
N ALA A 45 19.73 -15.03 38.49
CA ALA A 45 20.27 -16.20 37.79
C ALA A 45 20.54 -15.83 36.32
N ALA A 46 21.76 -16.13 35.88
CA ALA A 46 22.29 -15.85 34.56
C ALA A 46 22.18 -17.12 33.69
N LEU A 47 21.96 -16.93 32.38
CA LEU A 47 22.39 -17.85 31.35
C LEU A 47 22.95 -17.00 30.19
N GLY A 48 24.25 -17.12 29.98
CA GLY A 48 24.99 -16.44 28.92
C GLY A 48 25.29 -17.37 27.75
N ALA A 49 25.43 -16.75 26.58
CA ALA A 49 26.21 -17.19 25.43
C ALA A 49 26.66 -15.92 24.67
N PRO A 50 27.79 -15.93 23.93
CA PRO A 50 28.71 -14.80 23.87
C PRO A 50 28.23 -13.67 22.96
N GLY A 51 28.36 -12.44 23.46
CA GLY A 51 28.14 -11.24 22.68
C GLY A 51 29.26 -11.02 21.68
N GLU A 52 28.89 -11.01 20.40
CA GLU A 52 29.63 -10.26 19.39
C GLU A 52 29.57 -8.78 19.82
N ALA A 53 30.73 -8.20 20.10
CA ALA A 53 30.83 -6.84 20.56
C ALA A 53 30.26 -5.89 19.49
N ALA A 54 29.13 -5.24 19.81
CA ALA A 54 28.60 -4.14 19.02
C ALA A 54 29.69 -3.06 18.89
N ALA A 55 30.25 -2.94 17.69
CA ALA A 55 31.26 -1.95 17.39
C ALA A 55 30.66 -0.55 17.59
N LYS A 56 31.19 0.20 18.55
CA LYS A 56 30.88 1.62 18.74
C LYS A 56 31.22 2.37 17.44
N VAL A 57 30.22 2.98 16.82
CA VAL A 57 30.38 3.84 15.64
C VAL A 57 31.32 5.00 15.99
N PRO A 58 32.38 5.29 15.19
CA PRO A 58 33.29 6.38 15.47
C PRO A 58 32.56 7.73 15.42
N ARG A 59 32.96 8.68 16.27
CA ARG A 59 32.54 10.10 16.18
C ARG A 59 33.26 10.80 15.02
N GLY A 60 33.03 10.28 13.82
CA GLY A 60 33.56 10.73 12.55
C GLY A 60 32.48 11.33 11.65
N LYS A 61 32.86 11.97 10.54
CA LYS A 61 31.86 12.44 9.56
C LYS A 61 31.26 11.21 8.87
N ALA A 62 29.94 11.16 8.70
CA ALA A 62 29.28 10.04 8.06
C ALA A 62 28.48 10.47 6.81
N LEU A 63 28.42 9.60 5.80
CA LEU A 63 27.58 9.76 4.62
C LEU A 63 26.33 8.90 4.77
N VAL A 64 25.15 9.46 4.55
CA VAL A 64 23.88 8.72 4.46
C VAL A 64 23.33 8.85 3.05
N VAL A 65 23.13 7.72 2.38
CA VAL A 65 22.59 7.68 1.01
C VAL A 65 21.17 7.11 1.04
N VAL A 66 20.20 7.91 0.61
CA VAL A 66 18.78 7.52 0.54
C VAL A 66 18.30 7.49 -0.90
N GLU A 67 17.14 6.90 -1.13
CA GLU A 67 16.61 6.80 -2.49
C GLU A 67 16.11 8.13 -3.05
N SER A 68 15.38 8.94 -2.29
CA SER A 68 14.70 10.14 -2.81
C SER A 68 15.14 11.45 -2.16
N PRO A 69 15.10 12.58 -2.89
CA PRO A 69 15.45 13.90 -2.32
C PRO A 69 14.57 14.31 -1.13
N ALA A 70 13.31 13.90 -1.12
CA ALA A 70 12.38 14.21 -0.02
C ALA A 70 12.79 13.51 1.28
N LYS A 71 13.18 12.22 1.21
CA LYS A 71 13.75 11.48 2.34
C LYS A 71 15.03 12.15 2.83
N ALA A 72 15.90 12.56 1.90
CA ALA A 72 17.18 13.20 2.23
C ALA A 72 16.99 14.49 3.03
N LYS A 73 16.07 15.36 2.60
CA LYS A 73 15.72 16.60 3.31
C LYS A 73 15.20 16.34 4.72
N THR A 74 14.41 15.29 4.91
CA THR A 74 13.81 14.96 6.21
C THR A 74 14.83 14.35 7.16
N ILE A 75 15.60 13.36 6.70
CA ILE A 75 16.64 12.69 7.50
C ILE A 75 17.74 13.67 7.91
N LYS A 76 18.14 14.59 7.02
CA LYS A 76 19.12 15.64 7.35
C LYS A 76 18.69 16.49 8.56
N LYS A 77 17.39 16.75 8.74
CA LYS A 77 16.87 17.49 9.91
C LYS A 77 17.01 16.71 11.22
N TYR A 78 17.01 15.38 11.17
CA TYR A 78 17.06 14.53 12.35
C TYR A 78 18.48 14.23 12.83
N LEU A 79 19.42 14.08 11.89
CA LEU A 79 20.80 13.66 12.16
C LEU A 79 21.71 14.80 12.63
N GLY A 80 21.41 16.04 12.27
CA GLY A 80 22.18 17.20 12.70
C GLY A 80 23.58 17.28 12.08
N PRO A 81 24.49 18.08 12.68
CA PRO A 81 25.85 18.27 12.18
C PRO A 81 26.68 16.98 12.33
N GLY A 82 27.51 16.67 11.32
CA GLY A 82 28.32 15.44 11.26
C GLY A 82 27.87 14.44 10.21
N TYR A 83 26.64 14.58 9.69
CA TYR A 83 26.11 13.72 8.63
C TYR A 83 25.94 14.48 7.31
N THR A 84 26.52 13.94 6.26
CA THR A 84 26.24 14.34 4.87
C THR A 84 25.14 13.43 4.33
N VAL A 85 23.99 13.99 3.92
CA VAL A 85 22.88 13.19 3.37
C VAL A 85 22.77 13.44 1.88
N LYS A 86 22.84 12.38 1.07
CA LYS A 86 22.72 12.39 -0.40
C LYS A 86 21.57 11.49 -0.86
N ALA A 87 21.03 11.77 -2.04
CA ALA A 87 19.97 10.96 -2.66
C ALA A 87 20.46 10.32 -3.96
N SER A 88 20.18 9.03 -4.18
CA SER A 88 20.46 8.32 -5.43
C SER A 88 19.43 8.64 -6.54
N VAL A 89 18.28 9.18 -6.13
CA VAL A 89 17.12 9.49 -6.98
C VAL A 89 16.55 8.20 -7.61
N GLY A 90 16.46 7.12 -6.83
CA GLY A 90 16.07 5.78 -7.30
C GLY A 90 17.28 4.90 -7.67
N HIS A 91 17.06 3.97 -8.60
CA HIS A 91 18.12 3.10 -9.15
C HIS A 91 19.24 3.91 -9.84
N VAL A 92 20.47 3.41 -9.69
CA VAL A 92 21.69 3.99 -10.31
C VAL A 92 22.22 3.13 -11.45
N LYS A 93 21.96 1.82 -11.41
CA LYS A 93 22.31 0.83 -12.42
C LYS A 93 21.05 0.11 -12.87
N ASP A 94 20.98 -0.26 -14.15
CA ASP A 94 19.96 -1.14 -14.70
C ASP A 94 20.53 -1.93 -15.88
N LEU A 95 19.82 -2.97 -16.30
CA LEU A 95 20.15 -3.71 -17.50
C LEU A 95 19.92 -2.82 -18.74
N PRO A 96 20.85 -2.78 -19.71
CA PRO A 96 20.73 -2.02 -20.95
C PRO A 96 19.38 -2.23 -21.65
N LYS A 97 18.84 -1.16 -22.23
CA LYS A 97 17.52 -1.19 -22.89
C LYS A 97 17.53 -1.85 -24.28
N SER A 98 18.69 -1.91 -24.93
CA SER A 98 18.82 -2.36 -26.32
C SER A 98 19.25 -3.83 -26.45
N LYS A 99 19.72 -4.45 -25.37
CA LYS A 99 20.26 -5.82 -25.38
C LYS A 99 19.68 -6.62 -24.22
N MET A 100 19.63 -7.94 -24.38
CA MET A 100 19.12 -8.84 -23.33
C MET A 100 19.95 -8.72 -22.04
N SER A 101 21.28 -8.62 -22.19
CA SER A 101 22.25 -8.31 -21.12
C SER A 101 22.20 -9.25 -19.91
N VAL A 102 21.77 -10.49 -20.13
CA VAL A 102 21.85 -11.60 -19.20
C VAL A 102 22.56 -12.74 -19.93
N ASP A 103 23.62 -13.26 -19.34
CA ASP A 103 24.38 -14.37 -19.90
C ASP A 103 23.72 -15.71 -19.55
N LEU A 104 23.08 -16.35 -20.54
CA LEU A 104 22.36 -17.61 -20.33
C LEU A 104 23.29 -18.83 -20.15
N GLU A 105 24.54 -18.71 -20.58
CA GLU A 105 25.52 -19.80 -20.55
C GLU A 105 26.35 -19.76 -19.25
N HIS A 106 26.51 -18.57 -18.65
CA HIS A 106 27.29 -18.35 -17.43
C HIS A 106 26.40 -17.85 -16.28
N ASP A 107 25.61 -18.75 -15.69
CA ASP A 107 24.83 -18.54 -14.45
C ASP A 107 23.89 -17.33 -14.44
N PHE A 108 23.33 -16.96 -15.61
CA PHE A 108 22.44 -15.80 -15.74
C PHE A 108 23.10 -14.48 -15.33
N ALA A 109 24.43 -14.37 -15.47
CA ALA A 109 25.18 -13.19 -15.06
C ALA A 109 24.63 -11.91 -15.74
N PRO A 110 24.11 -10.93 -14.98
CA PRO A 110 23.60 -9.69 -15.55
C PRO A 110 24.72 -8.70 -15.84
N ASN A 111 24.71 -8.10 -17.03
CA ASN A 111 25.57 -6.96 -17.34
C ASN A 111 24.81 -5.65 -17.09
N TYR A 112 25.09 -5.02 -15.95
CA TYR A 112 24.49 -3.76 -15.54
C TYR A 112 25.27 -2.54 -16.04
N GLU A 113 24.56 -1.53 -16.52
CA GLU A 113 25.14 -0.24 -16.89
C GLU A 113 24.58 0.88 -15.99
N ILE A 114 25.36 1.96 -15.83
CA ILE A 114 24.89 3.17 -15.16
C ILE A 114 23.75 3.77 -15.99
N ILE A 115 22.62 4.03 -15.34
CA ILE A 115 21.46 4.63 -16.01
C ILE A 115 21.85 6.02 -16.54
N ARG A 116 21.51 6.31 -17.80
CA ARG A 116 21.78 7.61 -18.43
C ARG A 116 21.29 8.76 -17.56
N GLY A 117 22.16 9.71 -17.26
CA GLY A 117 21.88 10.86 -16.38
C GLY A 117 22.20 10.64 -14.90
N LYS A 118 22.53 9.42 -14.46
CA LYS A 118 22.91 9.12 -13.07
C LYS A 118 24.38 9.30 -12.75
N SER A 119 25.24 9.49 -13.76
CA SER A 119 26.68 9.64 -13.57
C SER A 119 27.04 10.81 -12.64
N LYS A 120 26.31 11.94 -12.74
CA LYS A 120 26.52 13.09 -11.84
C LYS A 120 26.17 12.75 -10.38
N VAL A 121 25.04 12.07 -10.17
CA VAL A 121 24.59 11.65 -8.83
C VAL A 121 25.58 10.67 -8.21
N LEU A 122 26.03 9.67 -8.97
CA LEU A 122 27.06 8.74 -8.50
C LEU A 122 28.38 9.44 -8.19
N LYS A 123 28.80 10.40 -9.02
CA LYS A 123 30.00 11.20 -8.76
C LYS A 123 29.89 11.94 -7.42
N GLU A 124 28.78 12.63 -7.17
CA GLU A 124 28.57 13.33 -5.89
C GLU A 124 28.57 12.39 -4.67
N ILE A 125 28.03 11.17 -4.81
CA ILE A 125 28.06 10.15 -3.77
C ILE A 125 29.49 9.66 -3.53
N LYS A 126 30.23 9.32 -4.61
CA LYS A 126 31.63 8.88 -4.54
C LYS A 126 32.53 9.96 -3.96
N ASP A 127 32.33 11.22 -4.33
CA ASP A 127 33.12 12.35 -3.82
C ASP A 127 32.86 12.57 -2.32
N ALA A 128 31.60 12.50 -1.87
CA ALA A 128 31.27 12.59 -0.45
C ALA A 128 31.85 11.41 0.35
N ALA A 129 31.81 10.20 -0.22
CA ALA A 129 32.31 8.98 0.41
C ALA A 129 33.82 9.01 0.73
N ARG A 130 34.62 9.82 0.03
CA ARG A 130 36.07 9.92 0.25
C ARG A 130 36.45 10.64 1.55
N THR A 131 35.52 11.38 2.15
CA THR A 131 35.80 12.32 3.27
C THR A 131 35.13 11.91 4.58
N VAL A 132 34.60 10.69 4.64
CA VAL A 132 33.80 10.18 5.75
C VAL A 132 34.38 8.90 6.32
N ASP A 133 34.10 8.66 7.59
CA ASP A 133 34.54 7.49 8.34
C ASP A 133 33.56 6.32 8.18
N ALA A 134 32.28 6.62 7.93
CA ALA A 134 31.21 5.64 7.77
C ALA A 134 30.24 6.03 6.64
N ILE A 135 29.68 5.01 5.96
CA ILE A 135 28.71 5.17 4.88
C ILE A 135 27.47 4.33 5.20
N PHE A 136 26.35 4.99 5.47
CA PHE A 136 25.06 4.36 5.72
C PHE A 136 24.18 4.39 4.47
N LEU A 137 23.86 3.19 3.96
CA LEU A 137 22.91 2.99 2.87
C LEU A 137 21.51 2.84 3.47
N ALA A 138 20.67 3.84 3.24
CA ALA A 138 19.31 3.98 3.75
C ALA A 138 18.20 3.99 2.66
N PRO A 139 18.26 3.19 1.57
CA PRO A 139 17.06 2.92 0.77
C PRO A 139 15.97 2.18 1.57
N ASP A 140 14.78 2.07 0.98
CA ASP A 140 13.60 1.48 1.64
C ASP A 140 13.82 0.02 2.09
N PRO A 141 13.09 -0.43 3.13
CA PRO A 141 13.31 -1.75 3.74
C PRO A 141 12.74 -2.91 2.90
N ASP A 142 12.65 -2.79 1.58
CA ASP A 142 12.19 -3.84 0.66
C ASP A 142 13.33 -4.34 -0.24
N ARG A 143 13.04 -5.28 -1.16
CA ARG A 143 14.06 -5.87 -2.04
C ARG A 143 14.58 -4.90 -3.09
N GLU A 144 13.77 -3.92 -3.49
CA GLU A 144 14.17 -2.87 -4.44
C GLU A 144 15.19 -1.95 -3.79
N GLY A 145 14.93 -1.51 -2.56
CA GLY A 145 15.87 -0.73 -1.76
C GLY A 145 17.17 -1.48 -1.50
N GLU A 146 17.11 -2.79 -1.29
CA GLU A 146 18.33 -3.61 -1.14
C GLU A 146 19.17 -3.64 -2.42
N ALA A 147 18.54 -3.78 -3.59
CA ALA A 147 19.25 -3.73 -4.86
C ALA A 147 19.86 -2.34 -5.15
N ILE A 148 19.16 -1.26 -4.78
CA ILE A 148 19.71 0.09 -4.88
C ILE A 148 20.94 0.24 -3.98
N ALA A 149 20.87 -0.23 -2.73
CA ALA A 149 21.98 -0.19 -1.79
C ALA A 149 23.18 -1.00 -2.34
N TRP A 150 22.91 -2.21 -2.84
CA TRP A 150 23.94 -3.08 -3.41
C TRP A 150 24.66 -2.43 -4.61
N HIS A 151 23.91 -1.89 -5.58
CA HIS A 151 24.49 -1.23 -6.74
C HIS A 151 25.30 0.04 -6.37
N ILE A 152 24.87 0.78 -5.36
CA ILE A 152 25.65 1.94 -4.86
C ILE A 152 26.94 1.45 -4.20
N ALA A 153 26.89 0.37 -3.41
CA ALA A 153 28.07 -0.21 -2.77
C ALA A 153 29.11 -0.70 -3.79
N GLU A 154 28.66 -1.38 -4.86
CA GLU A 154 29.54 -1.78 -5.97
C GLU A 154 30.23 -0.58 -6.61
N GLU A 155 29.48 0.51 -6.86
CA GLU A 155 30.00 1.72 -7.48
C GLU A 155 30.98 2.49 -6.58
N LEU A 156 30.82 2.42 -5.26
CA LEU A 156 31.76 2.98 -4.29
C LEU A 156 33.11 2.22 -4.28
N GLY A 157 33.07 0.92 -4.61
CA GLY A 157 34.24 0.09 -4.82
C GLY A 157 34.98 -0.32 -3.54
N ARG A 158 36.06 -1.11 -3.69
CA ARG A 158 36.80 -1.76 -2.59
C ARG A 158 37.30 -0.80 -1.51
N ARG A 159 37.63 0.44 -1.86
CA ARG A 159 38.17 1.43 -0.91
C ARG A 159 37.15 1.82 0.17
N ALA A 160 35.86 1.80 -0.16
CA ALA A 160 34.79 2.13 0.76
C ALA A 160 34.17 0.89 1.43
N GLN A 161 34.55 -0.33 1.00
CA GLN A 161 33.85 -1.56 1.36
C GLN A 161 33.84 -1.82 2.87
N GLY A 162 34.92 -1.49 3.60
CA GLY A 162 34.99 -1.61 5.05
C GLY A 162 34.19 -0.56 5.83
N GLN A 163 33.66 0.47 5.16
CA GLN A 163 32.92 1.58 5.78
C GLN A 163 31.41 1.51 5.48
N ILE A 164 30.97 0.61 4.59
CA ILE A 164 29.59 0.53 4.13
C ILE A 164 28.74 -0.29 5.09
N GLN A 165 27.63 0.30 5.51
CA GLN A 165 26.64 -0.29 6.39
C GLN A 165 25.23 -0.01 5.88
N ARG A 166 24.31 -0.94 6.12
CA ARG A 166 22.89 -0.84 5.75
C ARG A 166 22.09 -0.40 6.98
N ILE A 167 21.23 0.61 6.83
CA ILE A 167 20.28 1.02 7.88
C ILE A 167 18.85 0.97 7.34
N THR A 168 17.91 0.43 8.11
CA THR A 168 16.51 0.28 7.69
C THR A 168 15.58 0.89 8.73
N PHE A 169 14.46 1.44 8.27
CA PHE A 169 13.40 1.96 9.12
C PHE A 169 12.08 1.89 8.35
N ASN A 170 10.99 1.58 9.05
CA ASN A 170 9.65 1.50 8.46
C ASN A 170 8.91 2.85 8.52
N GLU A 171 9.42 3.78 9.31
CA GLU A 171 8.89 5.13 9.46
C GLU A 171 10.01 6.17 9.49
N ILE A 172 9.74 7.37 8.99
CA ILE A 172 10.72 8.46 8.95
C ILE A 172 10.47 9.39 10.15
N THR A 173 10.74 8.88 11.35
CA THR A 173 10.69 9.65 12.60
C THR A 173 12.10 9.86 13.14
N LYS A 174 12.32 10.93 13.94
CA LYS A 174 13.63 11.20 14.55
C LYS A 174 14.14 9.99 15.34
N ARG A 175 13.25 9.33 16.10
CA ARG A 175 13.60 8.15 16.89
C ARG A 175 14.04 6.99 16.00
N ALA A 176 13.22 6.60 15.02
CA ALA A 176 13.52 5.46 14.15
C ALA A 176 14.82 5.66 13.34
N VAL A 177 15.08 6.88 12.89
CA VAL A 177 16.30 7.20 12.13
C VAL A 177 17.57 7.11 13.01
N LEU A 178 17.52 7.58 14.26
CA LEU A 178 18.64 7.48 15.18
C LEU A 178 18.90 6.03 15.60
N GLU A 179 17.83 5.29 15.94
CA GLU A 179 17.90 3.87 16.28
C GLU A 179 18.51 3.04 15.14
N ALA A 180 18.17 3.35 13.88
CA ALA A 180 18.72 2.67 12.72
C ALA A 180 20.23 2.94 12.54
N ILE A 181 20.72 4.12 12.91
CA ILE A 181 22.16 4.45 12.89
C ILE A 181 22.91 3.77 14.01
N ASP A 182 22.28 3.61 15.17
CA ASP A 182 22.88 2.91 16.30
C ASP A 182 22.95 1.39 16.08
N ASN A 183 22.14 0.84 15.16
CA ASN A 183 22.06 -0.59 14.86
C ASN A 183 22.25 -0.91 13.37
N PRO A 184 23.40 -0.54 12.77
CA PRO A 184 23.66 -0.83 11.36
C PRO A 184 23.80 -2.34 11.11
N GLN A 185 23.41 -2.76 9.91
CA GLN A 185 23.45 -4.15 9.46
C GLN A 185 24.35 -4.29 8.21
N PRO A 186 24.85 -5.49 7.89
CA PRO A 186 25.44 -5.75 6.59
C PRO A 186 24.36 -5.72 5.49
N LEU A 187 24.80 -5.55 4.24
CA LEU A 187 23.93 -5.73 3.07
C LEU A 187 23.42 -7.17 3.00
N ASN A 188 22.14 -7.33 2.66
CA ASN A 188 21.50 -8.63 2.57
C ASN A 188 21.58 -9.19 1.15
N ARG A 189 22.52 -10.12 0.93
CA ARG A 189 22.76 -10.76 -0.37
C ARG A 189 21.54 -11.50 -0.90
N LEU A 190 20.86 -12.29 -0.07
CA LEU A 190 19.69 -13.08 -0.51
C LEU A 190 18.54 -12.18 -1.00
N LYS A 191 18.37 -11.03 -0.35
CA LYS A 191 17.35 -10.05 -0.72
C LYS A 191 17.71 -9.31 -2.01
N TYR A 192 18.99 -9.02 -2.23
CA TYR A 192 19.49 -8.55 -3.52
C TYR A 192 19.27 -9.58 -4.63
N GLU A 193 19.70 -10.83 -4.41
CA GLU A 193 19.55 -11.93 -5.37
C GLU A 193 18.08 -12.21 -5.70
N SER A 194 17.17 -12.09 -4.73
CA SER A 194 15.73 -12.17 -4.99
C SER A 194 15.22 -11.07 -5.93
N GLN A 195 15.73 -9.85 -5.81
CA GLN A 195 15.39 -8.75 -6.73
C GLN A 195 15.99 -9.00 -8.12
N GLN A 196 17.25 -9.43 -8.16
CA GLN A 196 17.97 -9.74 -9.39
C GLN A 196 17.28 -10.88 -10.16
N ALA A 197 16.93 -11.98 -9.50
CA ALA A 197 16.22 -13.10 -10.10
C ALA A 197 14.89 -12.66 -10.74
N ARG A 198 14.11 -11.81 -10.04
CA ARG A 198 12.90 -11.21 -10.62
C ARG A 198 13.23 -10.37 -11.86
N ARG A 199 14.25 -9.51 -11.78
CA ARG A 199 14.65 -8.62 -12.87
C ARG A 199 15.08 -9.40 -14.12
N ILE A 200 15.85 -10.46 -13.93
CA ILE A 200 16.29 -11.38 -14.99
C ILE A 200 15.08 -12.12 -15.59
N LEU A 201 14.20 -12.70 -14.76
CA LEU A 201 13.02 -13.41 -15.25
C LEU A 201 12.12 -12.52 -16.11
N ASP A 202 11.86 -11.29 -15.65
CA ASP A 202 11.05 -10.33 -16.40
C ASP A 202 11.75 -9.91 -17.71
N ARG A 203 13.09 -9.86 -17.72
CA ARG A 203 13.91 -9.60 -18.91
C ARG A 203 13.81 -10.73 -19.94
N LEU A 204 13.92 -11.98 -19.51
CA LEU A 204 13.84 -13.15 -20.39
C LEU A 204 12.47 -13.23 -21.08
N VAL A 205 11.39 -13.12 -20.31
CA VAL A 205 10.02 -13.14 -20.88
C VAL A 205 9.82 -12.00 -21.87
N GLY A 206 10.26 -10.79 -21.53
CA GLY A 206 10.15 -9.63 -22.41
C GLY A 206 10.88 -9.83 -23.74
N TYR A 207 12.14 -10.27 -23.71
CA TYR A 207 12.96 -10.39 -24.93
C TYR A 207 12.66 -11.63 -25.76
N GLN A 208 12.28 -12.75 -25.15
CA GLN A 208 12.01 -13.99 -25.89
C GLN A 208 10.60 -14.02 -26.47
N ILE A 209 9.60 -13.46 -25.76
CA ILE A 209 8.19 -13.57 -26.18
C ILE A 209 7.73 -12.38 -27.03
N SER A 210 8.26 -11.17 -26.83
CA SER A 210 7.82 -10.00 -27.62
C SER A 210 8.03 -10.15 -29.13
N PRO A 211 9.14 -10.73 -29.64
CA PRO A 211 9.30 -10.97 -31.08
C PRO A 211 8.22 -11.86 -31.68
N ILE A 212 7.74 -12.85 -30.93
CA ILE A 212 6.63 -13.73 -31.37
C ILE A 212 5.34 -12.90 -31.51
N LEU A 213 5.08 -11.98 -30.57
CA LEU A 213 3.91 -11.10 -30.66
C LEU A 213 4.01 -10.12 -31.85
N TRP A 214 5.22 -9.70 -32.21
CA TRP A 214 5.43 -8.83 -33.37
C TRP A 214 5.15 -9.54 -34.69
N ASP A 215 5.55 -10.81 -34.79
CA ASP A 215 5.32 -11.66 -35.96
C ASP A 215 3.85 -12.08 -36.08
N LYS A 216 3.24 -12.50 -34.96
CA LYS A 216 1.90 -13.13 -34.97
C LYS A 216 0.72 -12.19 -34.71
N VAL A 217 0.96 -11.01 -34.13
CA VAL A 217 -0.13 -10.11 -33.70
C VAL A 217 0.08 -8.69 -34.25
N ARG A 218 1.07 -7.96 -33.73
CA ARG A 218 1.35 -6.58 -34.15
C ARG A 218 2.74 -6.15 -33.67
N ARG A 219 3.52 -5.53 -34.57
CA ARG A 219 4.80 -4.88 -34.22
C ARG A 219 4.60 -3.83 -33.12
N GLY A 220 5.54 -3.80 -32.17
CA GLY A 220 5.54 -2.85 -31.05
C GLY A 220 4.77 -3.31 -29.80
N LEU A 221 4.15 -4.49 -29.81
CA LEU A 221 3.58 -5.08 -28.60
C LEU A 221 4.67 -5.56 -27.63
N SER A 222 4.36 -5.60 -26.34
CA SER A 222 5.30 -6.11 -25.33
C SER A 222 4.68 -7.30 -24.61
N ALA A 223 5.50 -8.33 -24.39
CA ALA A 223 5.17 -9.43 -23.50
C ALA A 223 5.64 -9.10 -22.08
N GLY A 224 4.76 -9.31 -21.10
CA GLY A 224 5.09 -9.12 -19.70
C GLY A 224 4.53 -10.25 -18.86
N ARG A 225 5.39 -10.95 -18.10
CA ARG A 225 5.03 -12.12 -17.30
C ARG A 225 3.78 -11.90 -16.42
N VAL A 226 3.72 -10.76 -15.73
CA VAL A 226 2.59 -10.41 -14.86
C VAL A 226 1.50 -9.63 -15.61
N GLN A 227 1.89 -8.75 -16.54
CA GLN A 227 0.95 -7.91 -17.30
C GLN A 227 0.00 -8.76 -18.16
N SER A 228 0.51 -9.80 -18.83
CA SER A 228 -0.30 -10.69 -19.65
C SER A 228 -1.37 -11.44 -18.84
N VAL A 229 -1.06 -11.81 -17.59
CA VAL A 229 -2.04 -12.44 -16.69
C VAL A 229 -3.11 -11.45 -16.25
N ALA A 230 -2.74 -10.21 -15.93
CA ALA A 230 -3.70 -9.16 -15.58
C ALA A 230 -4.65 -8.85 -16.75
N VAL A 231 -4.11 -8.75 -17.97
CA VAL A 231 -4.92 -8.57 -19.19
C VAL A 231 -5.83 -9.77 -19.42
N ARG A 232 -5.35 -10.99 -19.20
CA ARG A 232 -6.16 -12.21 -19.29
C ARG A 232 -7.38 -12.15 -18.38
N LEU A 233 -7.24 -11.74 -17.12
CA LEU A 233 -8.37 -11.62 -16.18
C LEU A 233 -9.44 -10.65 -16.69
N VAL A 234 -9.03 -9.52 -17.26
CA VAL A 234 -9.95 -8.53 -17.86
C VAL A 234 -10.66 -9.12 -19.08
N VAL A 235 -9.91 -9.78 -19.97
CA VAL A 235 -10.46 -10.41 -21.18
C VAL A 235 -11.43 -11.54 -20.83
N GLU A 236 -11.13 -12.37 -19.83
CA GLU A 236 -12.02 -13.43 -19.37
C GLU A 236 -13.33 -12.85 -18.81
N ARG A 237 -13.26 -11.78 -18.01
CA ARG A 237 -14.45 -11.08 -17.54
C ARG A 237 -15.25 -10.48 -18.70
N GLU A 238 -14.59 -9.87 -19.67
CA GLU A 238 -15.25 -9.30 -20.84
C GLU A 238 -15.96 -10.37 -21.68
N ARG A 239 -15.35 -11.56 -21.84
CA ARG A 239 -15.97 -12.71 -22.49
C ARG A 239 -17.21 -13.20 -21.74
N GLN A 240 -17.17 -13.23 -20.40
CA GLN A 240 -18.33 -13.55 -19.58
C GLN A 240 -19.47 -12.54 -19.78
N ILE A 241 -19.16 -11.25 -19.84
CA ILE A 241 -20.15 -10.18 -20.09
C ILE A 241 -20.77 -10.34 -21.48
N LYS A 242 -19.95 -10.61 -22.52
CA LYS A 242 -20.45 -10.81 -23.89
C LYS A 242 -21.29 -12.07 -24.06
N ALA A 243 -20.97 -13.13 -23.32
CA ALA A 243 -21.73 -14.39 -23.32
C ALA A 243 -22.96 -14.36 -22.40
N PHE A 244 -23.17 -13.27 -21.65
CA PHE A 244 -24.29 -13.15 -20.74
C PHE A 244 -25.60 -12.98 -21.52
N VAL A 245 -26.48 -13.96 -21.40
CA VAL A 245 -27.86 -13.88 -21.89
C VAL A 245 -28.71 -13.34 -20.74
N ALA A 246 -29.25 -12.14 -20.90
CA ALA A 246 -30.08 -11.51 -19.88
C ALA A 246 -31.42 -12.25 -19.77
N GLU A 247 -31.78 -12.63 -18.54
CA GLU A 247 -33.09 -13.19 -18.21
C GLU A 247 -33.95 -12.11 -17.58
N GLU A 248 -35.15 -11.90 -18.14
CA GLU A 248 -36.16 -11.06 -17.52
C GLU A 248 -36.61 -11.69 -16.19
N TYR A 249 -36.74 -10.85 -15.17
CA TYR A 249 -37.43 -11.23 -13.95
C TYR A 249 -37.99 -9.99 -13.27
N TRP A 250 -39.07 -10.18 -12.54
CA TRP A 250 -39.77 -9.13 -11.83
C TRP A 250 -39.64 -9.30 -10.33
N SER A 251 -39.74 -8.19 -9.60
CA SER A 251 -39.91 -8.18 -8.16
C SER A 251 -41.06 -7.24 -7.82
N ILE A 252 -41.97 -7.68 -6.96
CA ILE A 252 -43.09 -6.86 -6.52
C ILE A 252 -42.74 -6.26 -5.16
N ALA A 253 -42.94 -4.95 -5.04
CA ALA A 253 -42.77 -4.20 -3.82
C ALA A 253 -44.10 -3.56 -3.41
N CYS A 254 -44.44 -3.64 -2.13
CA CYS A 254 -45.65 -3.10 -1.55
C CYS A 254 -45.29 -1.99 -0.56
N SER A 255 -45.96 -0.85 -0.64
CA SER A 255 -45.90 0.18 0.41
C SER A 255 -46.94 -0.16 1.47
N LEU A 256 -46.48 -0.53 2.66
CA LEU A 256 -47.32 -0.97 3.77
C LEU A 256 -47.22 0.01 4.93
N GLN A 257 -48.27 0.09 5.75
CA GLN A 257 -48.27 0.83 6.99
C GLN A 257 -48.88 -0.04 8.10
N GLY A 258 -48.20 -0.13 9.23
CA GLY A 258 -48.75 -0.77 10.42
C GLY A 258 -49.78 0.13 11.13
N GLY A 259 -50.25 -0.30 12.30
CA GLY A 259 -51.14 0.52 13.14
C GLY A 259 -50.53 1.85 13.60
N VAL A 260 -49.20 2.00 13.50
CA VAL A 260 -48.47 3.23 13.84
C VAL A 260 -47.55 3.60 12.65
N PRO A 261 -47.56 4.85 12.16
CA PRO A 261 -46.62 5.34 11.15
C PRO A 261 -45.15 5.19 11.59
N PRO A 262 -44.16 5.17 10.66
CA PRO A 262 -44.27 5.46 9.23
C PRO A 262 -44.58 4.23 8.36
N SER A 263 -44.92 4.47 7.08
CA SER A 263 -44.96 3.41 6.07
C SER A 263 -43.57 2.85 5.77
N PHE A 264 -43.53 1.62 5.25
CA PHE A 264 -42.32 0.95 4.83
C PHE A 264 -42.57 0.12 3.57
N VAL A 265 -41.48 -0.18 2.84
CA VAL A 265 -41.55 -1.01 1.64
C VAL A 265 -41.26 -2.46 2.01
N ALA A 266 -42.22 -3.34 1.75
CA ALA A 266 -42.01 -4.79 1.75
C ALA A 266 -41.79 -5.28 0.32
N ARG A 267 -41.03 -6.35 0.14
CA ARG A 267 -40.90 -7.04 -1.15
C ARG A 267 -41.40 -8.46 -1.00
N VAL A 268 -42.10 -8.94 -2.02
CA VAL A 268 -42.53 -10.34 -2.07
C VAL A 268 -41.30 -11.23 -2.24
N THR A 269 -41.11 -12.17 -1.32
CA THR A 269 -39.96 -13.08 -1.34
C THR A 269 -40.33 -14.49 -1.76
N ARG A 270 -41.56 -14.92 -1.49
CA ARG A 270 -42.06 -16.28 -1.74
C ARG A 270 -43.55 -16.28 -2.13
N ALA A 271 -43.96 -17.30 -2.87
CA ALA A 271 -45.35 -17.66 -3.11
C ALA A 271 -45.50 -19.15 -2.76
N GLY A 272 -46.24 -19.46 -1.69
CA GLY A 272 -46.16 -20.77 -1.04
C GLY A 272 -44.73 -21.10 -0.62
N ASP A 273 -44.25 -22.29 -0.96
CA ASP A 273 -42.88 -22.75 -0.65
C ASP A 273 -41.83 -22.30 -1.67
N GLN A 274 -42.24 -21.69 -2.79
CA GLN A 274 -41.32 -21.32 -3.87
C GLN A 274 -40.82 -19.88 -3.75
N LYS A 275 -39.59 -19.65 -4.21
CA LYS A 275 -39.04 -18.29 -4.33
C LYS A 275 -39.86 -17.51 -5.35
N PHE A 276 -40.35 -16.34 -4.95
CA PHE A 276 -41.09 -15.48 -5.85
C PHE A 276 -40.14 -14.82 -6.84
N ARG A 277 -40.26 -15.17 -8.12
CA ARG A 277 -39.51 -14.60 -9.24
C ARG A 277 -40.32 -14.75 -10.54
N PRO A 278 -41.33 -13.90 -10.79
CA PRO A 278 -42.01 -13.88 -12.08
C PRO A 278 -41.01 -13.62 -13.20
N ASP A 279 -41.12 -14.37 -14.28
CA ASP A 279 -40.23 -14.31 -15.44
C ASP A 279 -40.70 -13.32 -16.51
N ASN A 280 -41.93 -12.81 -16.39
CA ASN A 280 -42.51 -11.86 -17.33
C ASN A 280 -43.53 -10.89 -16.69
N ALA A 281 -43.86 -9.83 -17.42
CA ALA A 281 -44.79 -8.79 -16.96
C ALA A 281 -46.21 -9.32 -16.65
N ALA A 282 -46.75 -10.25 -17.44
CA ALA A 282 -48.10 -10.77 -17.22
C ALA A 282 -48.20 -11.50 -15.87
N ALA A 283 -47.24 -12.38 -15.58
CA ALA A 283 -47.14 -13.07 -14.29
C ALA A 283 -46.96 -12.09 -13.11
N ALA A 284 -46.17 -11.02 -13.33
CA ALA A 284 -46.01 -9.97 -12.33
C ALA A 284 -47.32 -9.21 -12.06
N HIS A 285 -48.05 -8.81 -13.11
CA HIS A 285 -49.33 -8.09 -12.97
C HIS A 285 -50.45 -8.96 -12.37
N THR A 286 -50.48 -10.25 -12.68
CA THR A 286 -51.41 -11.19 -12.01
C THR A 286 -51.14 -11.24 -10.51
N ALA A 287 -49.88 -11.35 -10.11
CA ALA A 287 -49.51 -11.34 -8.70
C ALA A 287 -49.77 -9.97 -8.03
N GLU A 288 -49.51 -8.87 -8.73
CA GLU A 288 -49.81 -7.51 -8.26
C GLU A 288 -51.31 -7.32 -7.99
N ALA A 289 -52.17 -7.73 -8.93
CA ALA A 289 -53.62 -7.62 -8.79
C ALA A 289 -54.14 -8.45 -7.60
N ALA A 290 -53.63 -9.68 -7.44
CA ALA A 290 -53.98 -10.54 -6.30
C ALA A 290 -53.55 -9.91 -4.96
N LEU A 291 -52.33 -9.36 -4.90
CA LEU A 291 -51.82 -8.71 -3.70
C LEU A 291 -52.53 -7.39 -3.38
N GLY A 292 -53.00 -6.65 -4.38
CA GLY A 292 -53.75 -5.40 -4.18
C GLY A 292 -55.10 -5.59 -3.48
N GLN A 293 -55.65 -6.80 -3.53
CA GLN A 293 -56.89 -7.18 -2.84
C GLN A 293 -56.64 -7.94 -1.53
N ALA A 294 -55.39 -8.29 -1.23
CA ALA A 294 -55.04 -9.11 -0.08
C ALA A 294 -54.89 -8.27 1.19
N ALA A 295 -55.24 -8.87 2.34
CA ALA A 295 -54.89 -8.34 3.64
C ALA A 295 -53.48 -8.81 4.03
N PHE A 296 -52.63 -7.87 4.43
CA PHE A 296 -51.27 -8.18 4.90
C PHE A 296 -51.26 -8.35 6.41
N VAL A 297 -50.70 -9.48 6.87
CA VAL A 297 -50.49 -9.76 8.30
C VAL A 297 -48.99 -9.96 8.56
N VAL A 298 -48.56 -9.58 9.76
CA VAL A 298 -47.20 -9.83 10.21
C VAL A 298 -47.13 -11.25 10.73
N ASP A 299 -46.40 -12.11 10.03
CA ASP A 299 -46.19 -13.51 10.41
C ASP A 299 -45.07 -13.63 11.47
N GLU A 300 -43.91 -13.00 11.22
CA GLU A 300 -42.74 -13.08 12.10
C GLU A 300 -42.01 -11.74 12.21
N VAL A 301 -41.54 -11.41 13.42
CA VAL A 301 -40.62 -10.28 13.67
C VAL A 301 -39.36 -10.78 14.36
N THR A 302 -38.27 -10.87 13.60
CA THR A 302 -36.95 -11.20 14.15
C THR A 302 -36.12 -9.94 14.41
N LYS A 303 -35.72 -9.73 15.68
CA LYS A 303 -34.79 -8.66 16.08
C LYS A 303 -33.44 -9.26 16.45
N ARG A 304 -32.36 -8.75 15.83
CA ARG A 304 -30.98 -9.22 16.12
C ARG A 304 -30.05 -8.04 16.30
N GLU A 305 -29.20 -8.13 17.32
CA GLU A 305 -28.07 -7.22 17.48
C GLU A 305 -26.89 -7.71 16.64
N ARG A 306 -26.27 -6.80 15.88
CA ARG A 306 -25.07 -7.11 15.09
C ARG A 306 -23.95 -6.16 15.46
N ARG A 307 -22.82 -6.71 15.89
CA ARG A 307 -21.60 -5.95 16.15
C ARG A 307 -20.74 -5.89 14.90
N ARG A 308 -20.47 -4.68 14.40
CA ARG A 308 -19.52 -4.46 13.30
C ARG A 308 -18.13 -4.17 13.88
N LYS A 309 -17.14 -5.00 13.54
CA LYS A 309 -15.74 -4.75 13.90
C LYS A 309 -15.17 -3.62 13.02
N PRO A 310 -14.26 -2.78 13.54
CA PRO A 310 -13.57 -1.79 12.72
C PRO A 310 -12.73 -2.50 11.64
N ALA A 311 -12.53 -1.82 10.52
CA ALA A 311 -11.63 -2.30 9.46
C ALA A 311 -10.17 -2.28 9.96
N ALA A 312 -9.35 -3.17 9.40
CA ALA A 312 -7.92 -3.16 9.66
C ALA A 312 -7.27 -1.86 9.12
N PRO A 313 -6.09 -1.45 9.64
CA PRO A 313 -5.30 -0.40 9.04
C PRO A 313 -5.00 -0.67 7.56
N LEU A 314 -4.83 0.40 6.79
CA LEU A 314 -4.58 0.32 5.35
C LEU A 314 -3.25 -0.39 5.03
N ILE A 315 -3.26 -1.18 3.96
CA ILE A 315 -2.09 -1.79 3.33
C ILE A 315 -2.20 -1.61 1.80
N THR A 316 -1.10 -1.75 1.07
CA THR A 316 -1.05 -1.55 -0.41
C THR A 316 -1.79 -2.61 -1.23
N SER A 317 -2.32 -3.67 -0.63
CA SER A 317 -2.72 -4.94 -1.28
C SER A 317 -1.50 -5.74 -1.76
N LYS A 318 -1.44 -7.00 -1.29
CA LYS A 318 -0.39 -7.99 -1.58
C LYS A 318 -0.85 -8.91 -2.70
#